data_AF-A0A377ASR9-F1
#
_entry.id   AF-A0A377ASR9-F1
#
_cell.length_a   1.000
_cell.length_b   1.000
_cell.length_c   1.000
_cell.angle_alpha   90.00
_cell.angle_beta   90.00
_cell.angle_gamma   90.00
#
_symmetry.space_group_name_H-M   'P 1'
#
loop_
_entity.id
_entity.type
_entity.pdbx_description
1 polymer ?
#
loop_
_entity_poly.entity_id
_entity_poly.type
_entity_poly.pdbx_seq_one_letter_code
_entity_poly.pdbx_strand_id
1 'polypeptide(L)'
;MWGTWWVWDARLTSELVLLFLYVGVIALWHAFDDRRLAGRAAGILVLIGVVNLPIIHYSVEWWNTLHQGSTRMQQSIDPAMRSPLRWSIFGFLLLSATLTLMRMRNLILLMEKRRPWVSELILKRGRK
;
A
#
# COMPACT_ATOMS: atom_id res chain seq x y z
N MET A 1 25.10 8.41 3.66
CA MET A 1 24.50 7.16 4.17
C MET A 1 25.53 6.25 4.83
N TRP A 2 26.75 6.14 4.32
CA TRP A 2 27.80 5.30 4.92
C TRP A 2 28.53 6.14 5.98
N GLY A 3 28.05 6.12 7.24
CA GLY A 3 28.69 6.84 8.36
C GLY A 3 27.75 7.43 9.43
N THR A 4 26.43 7.52 9.18
CA THR A 4 25.43 7.96 10.16
C THR A 4 24.23 7.00 10.15
N TRP A 5 23.89 6.42 11.30
CA TRP A 5 22.87 5.37 11.42
C TRP A 5 21.43 5.90 11.41
N TRP A 6 21.22 7.16 11.80
CA TRP A 6 19.95 7.86 11.71
C TRP A 6 20.16 9.36 11.59
N VAL A 7 19.29 10.02 10.83
CA VAL A 7 19.21 11.48 10.73
C VAL A 7 17.73 11.85 10.71
N TRP A 8 17.37 12.88 11.46
CA TRP A 8 16.00 13.40 11.55
C TRP A 8 15.64 14.31 10.37
N ASP A 9 15.94 13.88 9.14
CA ASP A 9 15.54 14.63 7.94
C ASP A 9 14.08 14.36 7.58
N ALA A 10 13.50 15.21 6.74
CA ALA A 10 12.09 15.13 6.38
C ALA A 10 11.74 13.80 5.68
N ARG A 11 12.66 13.25 4.88
CA ARG A 11 12.46 11.99 4.15
C ARG A 11 12.42 10.80 5.09
N LEU A 12 13.49 10.55 5.87
CA LEU A 12 13.55 9.40 6.76
C LEU A 12 12.50 9.49 7.87
N THR A 13 12.24 10.68 8.40
CA THR A 13 11.21 10.86 9.44
C THR A 13 9.81 10.55 8.92
N SER A 14 9.47 11.00 7.70
CA SER A 14 8.16 10.69 7.11
C SER A 14 8.00 9.22 6.72
N GLU A 15 9.10 8.54 6.34
CA GLU A 15 9.13 7.08 6.16
C GLU A 15 8.97 6.32 7.49
N LEU A 16 9.55 6.81 8.59
CA LEU A 16 9.32 6.25 9.93
C LEU A 16 7.86 6.41 10.37
N VAL A 17 7.25 7.57 10.09
CA VAL A 17 5.82 7.77 10.32
C VAL A 17 4.99 6.77 9.49
N LEU A 18 5.37 6.53 8.23
CA LEU A 18 4.72 5.51 7.39
C LEU A 18 4.84 4.11 8.00
N LEU A 19 6.00 3.76 8.55
CA LEU A 19 6.20 2.48 9.23
C LEU A 19 5.22 2.33 10.41
N PHE A 20 5.09 3.35 11.26
CA PHE A 20 4.15 3.31 12.38
C PHE A 20 2.69 3.27 11.93
N LEU A 21 2.34 3.96 10.84
CA LEU A 21 1.01 3.84 10.24
C LEU A 21 0.73 2.40 9.76
N TYR A 22 1.71 1.75 9.14
CA TYR A 22 1.56 0.37 8.67
C TYR A 22 1.35 -0.61 9.84
N VAL A 23 2.19 -0.51 10.88
CA VAL A 23 2.04 -1.30 12.11
C VAL A 23 0.69 -1.01 12.77
N GLY A 24 0.29 0.27 12.85
CA GLY A 24 -1.00 0.69 13.41
C GLY A 24 -2.19 0.09 12.68
N VAL A 25 -2.18 0.05 11.35
CA VAL A 25 -3.23 -0.56 10.53
C VAL A 25 -3.32 -2.07 10.79
N ILE A 26 -2.17 -2.77 10.82
CA ILE A 26 -2.13 -4.20 11.11
C ILE A 26 -2.64 -4.47 12.53
N ALA A 27 -2.20 -3.69 13.51
CA ALA A 27 -2.61 -3.82 14.90
C ALA A 27 -4.13 -3.61 15.04
N LEU A 28 -4.68 -2.53 14.47
CA LEU A 28 -6.12 -2.26 14.49
C LEU A 28 -6.93 -3.37 13.82
N TRP A 29 -6.45 -3.93 12.72
CA TRP A 29 -7.15 -5.04 12.05
C TRP A 29 -7.25 -6.31 12.92
N HIS A 30 -6.26 -6.54 13.80
CA HIS A 30 -6.21 -7.72 14.68
C HIS A 30 -6.72 -7.45 16.09
N ALA A 31 -6.90 -6.19 16.49
CA ALA A 31 -7.37 -5.82 17.83
C ALA A 31 -8.86 -6.09 18.06
N PHE A 32 -9.67 -6.24 17.01
CA PHE A 32 -11.11 -6.45 17.11
C PHE A 32 -11.54 -7.80 16.53
N ASP A 33 -12.45 -8.46 17.25
CA ASP A 33 -13.10 -9.70 16.77
C ASP A 33 -14.10 -9.41 15.64
N ASP A 34 -14.83 -8.29 15.72
CA ASP A 34 -15.73 -7.85 14.66
C ASP A 34 -14.93 -7.23 13.51
N ARG A 35 -14.85 -7.99 12.41
CA ARG A 35 -14.15 -7.60 11.17
C ARG A 35 -14.73 -6.34 10.52
N ARG A 36 -16.02 -6.03 10.71
CA ARG A 36 -16.61 -4.79 10.17
C ARG A 36 -16.11 -3.57 10.93
N LEU A 37 -16.04 -3.67 12.25
CA LEU A 37 -15.53 -2.60 13.09
C LEU A 37 -14.01 -2.44 12.89
N ALA A 38 -13.26 -3.54 12.86
CA ALA A 38 -11.84 -3.56 12.55
C ALA A 38 -11.53 -2.85 11.22
N GLY A 39 -12.29 -3.19 10.17
CA GLY A 39 -12.13 -2.57 8.85
C GLY A 39 -12.45 -1.09 8.81
N ARG A 40 -13.45 -0.61 9.57
CA ARG A 40 -13.75 0.82 9.68
C ARG A 40 -12.62 1.57 10.38
N ALA A 41 -12.16 1.09 11.54
CA ALA A 41 -11.08 1.72 12.29
C ALA A 41 -9.78 1.76 11.48
N ALA A 42 -9.39 0.62 10.90
CA ALA A 42 -8.21 0.53 10.02
C ALA A 42 -8.35 1.44 8.79
N GLY A 43 -9.55 1.51 8.18
CA GLY A 43 -9.82 2.38 7.04
C GLY A 43 -9.64 3.86 7.35
N ILE A 44 -10.12 4.33 8.50
CA ILE A 44 -9.91 5.71 8.95
C ILE A 44 -8.42 6.02 9.08
N LEU A 45 -7.66 5.12 9.72
CA LEU A 45 -6.21 5.30 9.88
C LEU A 45 -5.49 5.33 8.52
N VAL A 46 -5.87 4.48 7.57
CA VAL A 46 -5.33 4.49 6.21
C VAL A 46 -5.62 5.82 5.52
N LEU A 47 -6.84 6.34 5.61
CA LEU A 47 -7.21 7.63 5.00
C LEU A 47 -6.35 8.79 5.54
N ILE A 48 -6.10 8.81 6.85
CA ILE A 48 -5.18 9.78 7.47
C ILE A 48 -3.76 9.55 6.93
N GLY A 49 -3.32 8.30 6.86
CA GLY A 49 -2.00 7.93 6.38
C GLY A 49 -1.74 8.30 4.91
N VAL A 50 -2.77 8.39 4.06
CA VAL A 50 -2.63 8.84 2.66
C VAL A 50 -2.08 10.27 2.60
N VAL A 51 -2.36 11.13 3.58
CA VAL A 51 -1.81 12.49 3.65
C VAL A 51 -0.28 12.47 3.81
N ASN A 52 0.30 11.39 4.34
CA ASN A 52 1.75 11.25 4.49
C ASN A 52 2.45 11.00 3.13
N LEU A 53 1.78 10.41 2.13
CA LEU A 53 2.37 10.13 0.82
C LEU A 53 2.91 11.38 0.09
N PRO A 54 2.15 12.48 -0.06
CA PRO A 54 2.68 13.69 -0.68
C PRO A 54 3.82 14.29 0.13
N ILE A 55 3.78 14.20 1.47
CA ILE A 55 4.86 14.67 2.34
C ILE A 55 6.15 13.91 2.04
N ILE A 56 6.09 12.57 1.97
CA ILE A 56 7.26 11.74 1.62
C ILE A 56 7.77 12.09 0.23
N HIS A 57 6.88 12.15 -0.78
CA HIS A 57 7.27 12.40 -2.16
C HIS A 57 7.97 13.75 -2.34
N TYR A 58 7.36 14.82 -1.83
CA TYR A 58 7.89 16.17 -1.96
C TYR A 58 8.91 16.52 -0.87
N SER A 59 9.18 15.64 0.11
CA SER A 59 10.19 15.88 1.15
C SER A 59 11.56 16.23 0.58
N VAL A 60 11.85 15.74 -0.62
CA VAL A 60 13.12 15.92 -1.34
C VAL A 60 13.22 17.25 -2.06
N GLU A 61 12.09 17.92 -2.30
CA GLU A 61 11.99 19.21 -2.99
C GLU A 61 11.76 20.34 -1.99
N TRP A 62 10.97 20.09 -0.93
CA TRP A 62 10.62 21.06 0.09
C TRP A 62 11.72 21.28 1.13
N TRP A 63 12.57 20.28 1.39
CA TRP A 63 13.65 20.37 2.36
C TRP A 63 15.02 20.07 1.74
N ASN A 64 16.04 20.81 2.20
CA ASN A 64 17.43 20.47 1.94
C ASN A 64 17.76 19.17 2.70
N THR A 65 17.81 18.06 1.97
CA THR A 65 18.21 16.76 2.53
C THR A 65 19.67 16.47 2.20
N LEU A 66 20.35 15.70 3.05
CA LEU A 66 21.70 15.20 2.76
C LEU A 66 21.71 14.20 1.57
N HIS A 67 20.53 13.81 1.11
CA HIS A 67 20.33 12.76 0.13
C HIS A 67 20.25 13.37 -1.26
N GLN A 68 20.62 12.57 -2.26
CA GLN A 68 20.44 12.96 -3.66
C GLN A 68 18.98 13.40 -3.91
N GLY A 69 18.82 14.50 -4.65
CA GLY A 69 17.53 15.03 -5.04
C GLY A 69 16.75 14.11 -5.97
N SER A 70 15.53 14.51 -6.33
CA SER A 70 14.64 13.74 -7.20
C SER A 70 15.26 13.44 -8.57
N THR A 71 15.35 12.17 -8.92
CA THR A 71 15.74 11.72 -10.27
C THR A 71 14.56 11.97 -11.22
N ARG A 72 14.67 12.98 -12.09
CA ARG A 72 13.65 13.23 -13.11
C ARG A 72 13.72 12.15 -14.19
N MET A 73 12.71 11.29 -14.20
CA MET A 73 12.60 10.06 -14.99
C MET A 73 12.90 10.23 -16.50
N GLN A 74 12.69 11.42 -17.06
CA GLN A 74 12.90 11.72 -18.49
C GLN A 74 14.30 12.26 -18.84
N GLN A 75 15.04 12.83 -17.87
CA GLN A 75 16.34 13.46 -18.14
C GLN A 75 17.52 12.67 -17.57
N SER A 76 17.29 11.88 -16.52
CA SER A 76 18.35 11.17 -15.79
C SER A 76 18.45 9.67 -16.12
N ILE A 77 17.48 9.11 -16.85
CA ILE A 77 17.44 7.68 -17.21
C ILE A 77 17.79 7.51 -18.69
N ASP A 78 18.69 6.57 -18.97
CA ASP A 78 19.09 6.18 -20.32
C ASP A 78 17.87 5.84 -21.18
N PRO A 79 17.74 6.39 -22.42
CA PRO A 79 16.62 6.12 -23.31
C PRO A 79 16.29 4.64 -23.48
N ALA A 80 17.29 3.75 -23.52
CA ALA A 80 17.10 2.32 -23.69
C ALA A 80 16.42 1.65 -22.48
N MET A 81 16.54 2.23 -21.28
CA MET A 81 15.95 1.70 -20.05
C MET A 81 14.51 2.16 -19.79
N ARG A 82 14.04 3.20 -20.50
CA ARG A 82 12.72 3.81 -20.24
C ARG A 82 11.55 2.90 -20.61
N SER A 83 11.65 2.12 -21.68
CA SER A 83 10.61 1.17 -22.08
C SER A 83 10.51 -0.02 -21.11
N PRO A 84 11.61 -0.74 -20.78
CA PRO A 84 11.58 -1.80 -19.77
C PRO A 84 11.01 -1.33 -18.43
N LEU A 85 11.41 -0.14 -17.98
CA LEU A 85 10.94 0.42 -16.71
C LEU A 85 9.42 0.66 -16.71
N ARG A 86 8.87 1.27 -17.78
CA ARG A 86 7.42 1.49 -17.89
C ARG A 86 6.63 0.19 -17.94
N TRP A 87 7.10 -0.79 -18.70
CA TRP A 87 6.46 -2.12 -18.74
C TRP A 87 6.52 -2.83 -17.39
N SER A 88 7.62 -2.70 -16.67
CA SER A 88 7.76 -3.26 -15.33
C SER A 88 6.79 -2.59 -14.35
N ILE A 89 6.74 -1.26 -14.32
CA ILE A 89 5.78 -0.50 -13.49
C ILE A 89 4.35 -0.95 -13.79
N PHE A 90 3.98 -1.00 -15.08
CA PHE A 90 2.65 -1.41 -15.48
C PHE A 90 2.33 -2.86 -15.09
N GLY A 91 3.28 -3.78 -15.29
CA GLY A 91 3.15 -5.18 -14.89
C GLY A 91 2.95 -5.35 -13.38
N PHE A 92 3.76 -4.67 -12.56
CA PHE A 92 3.62 -4.71 -11.11
C PHE A 92 2.33 -4.04 -10.62
N LEU A 93 1.86 -2.97 -11.28
CA LEU A 93 0.56 -2.36 -10.98
C LEU A 93 -0.59 -3.33 -11.26
N LEU A 94 -0.59 -3.99 -12.43
CA LEU A 94 -1.60 -4.99 -12.75
C LEU A 94 -1.56 -6.19 -11.81
N LEU A 95 -0.36 -6.66 -11.46
CA LEU A 95 -0.18 -7.73 -10.48
C LEU A 95 -0.76 -7.34 -9.13
N SER A 96 -0.41 -6.16 -8.62
CA SER A 96 -0.90 -5.64 -7.34
C SER A 96 -2.43 -5.49 -7.34
N ALA A 97 -3.00 -4.92 -8.42
CA ALA A 97 -4.44 -4.79 -8.58
C ALA A 97 -5.13 -6.17 -8.59
N THR A 98 -4.58 -7.12 -9.34
CA THR A 98 -5.12 -8.49 -9.44
C THR A 98 -5.13 -9.18 -8.07
N LEU A 99 -4.01 -9.15 -7.35
CA LEU A 99 -3.89 -9.75 -6.02
C LEU A 99 -4.85 -9.08 -5.02
N THR A 100 -4.99 -7.75 -5.10
CA THR A 100 -5.92 -7.00 -4.26
C THR A 100 -7.37 -7.40 -4.53
N LEU A 101 -7.78 -7.46 -5.80
CA LEU A 101 -9.13 -7.89 -6.18
C LEU A 101 -9.41 -9.35 -5.78
N MET A 102 -8.44 -10.25 -5.97
CA MET A 102 -8.56 -11.64 -5.51
C MET A 102 -8.73 -11.73 -3.99
N ARG A 103 -7.95 -10.94 -3.23
CA ARG A 103 -8.07 -10.88 -1.77
C ARG A 103 -9.42 -10.28 -1.34
N MET A 104 -9.87 -9.19 -1.97
CA MET A 104 -11.18 -8.59 -1.70
C MET A 104 -12.31 -9.57 -1.94
N ARG A 105 -12.27 -10.33 -3.05
CA ARG A 105 -13.25 -11.40 -3.33
C ARG A 105 -13.29 -12.42 -2.20
N ASN A 106 -12.14 -12.89 -1.75
CA ASN A 106 -12.06 -13.87 -0.66
C ASN A 106 -12.59 -13.28 0.66
N LEU A 107 -12.29 -12.01 0.97
CA LEU A 107 -12.79 -11.33 2.16
C LEU A 107 -14.32 -11.19 2.14
N ILE A 108 -14.91 -10.81 1.01
CA ILE A 108 -16.37 -10.71 0.87
C ILE A 108 -17.02 -12.08 1.12
N LEU A 109 -16.50 -13.14 0.52
CA LEU A 109 -17.02 -14.51 0.74
C LEU A 109 -16.91 -14.95 2.21
N LEU A 110 -15.81 -14.62 2.88
CA LEU A 110 -15.62 -14.94 4.30
C LEU A 110 -16.59 -14.14 5.20
N MET A 111 -16.78 -12.86 4.92
CA MET A 111 -17.68 -11.98 5.68
C MET A 111 -19.16 -12.33 5.45
N GLU A 112 -19.51 -12.77 4.24
CA GLU A 112 -20.88 -13.09 3.85
C GLU A 112 -21.20 -14.57 3.85
N LYS A 113 -20.35 -15.42 4.46
CA LYS A 113 -20.52 -16.88 4.48
C LYS A 113 -21.89 -17.39 4.96
N ARG A 114 -22.61 -16.58 5.75
CA ARG A 114 -23.96 -16.89 6.28
C ARG A 114 -25.10 -16.37 5.40
N ARG A 115 -24.81 -15.68 4.30
CA ARG A 115 -25.83 -15.15 3.38
C ARG A 115 -26.27 -16.25 2.40
N PRO A 116 -27.55 -16.26 1.97
CA PRO A 116 -28.08 -17.29 1.06
C PRO A 116 -27.30 -17.41 -0.26
N TRP A 117 -26.94 -16.27 -0.85
CA TRP A 117 -26.24 -16.24 -2.15
C TRP A 117 -24.86 -16.95 -2.12
N VAL A 118 -24.16 -16.92 -0.98
CA VAL A 118 -22.86 -17.63 -0.84
C VAL A 118 -23.09 -19.13 -0.79
N SER A 119 -24.14 -19.57 -0.09
CA SER A 119 -24.51 -20.98 0.01
C SER A 119 -24.91 -21.54 -1.36
N GLU A 120 -25.71 -20.79 -2.11
CA GLU A 120 -26.09 -21.12 -3.49
C GLU A 120 -24.87 -21.19 -4.42
N LEU A 121 -23.93 -20.25 -4.29
CA LEU A 121 -22.69 -20.23 -5.08
C LEU A 121 -21.82 -21.47 -4.83
N ILE A 122 -21.70 -21.90 -3.57
CA ILE A 122 -20.97 -23.12 -3.18
C ILE A 122 -21.65 -24.36 -3.76
N LEU A 123 -22.97 -24.49 -3.59
CA LEU A 123 -23.76 -25.60 -4.12
C LEU A 123 -23.68 -25.70 -5.65
N LYS A 124 -23.72 -24.57 -6.35
CA LYS A 124 -23.58 -24.51 -7.81
C LYS A 124 -22.18 -24.92 -8.29
N ARG A 125 -21.14 -24.65 -7.50
CA ARG A 125 -19.76 -25.01 -7.82
C ARG A 125 -19.45 -26.49 -7.57
N GLY A 126 -20.10 -27.13 -6.58
CA GLY A 126 -19.93 -28.57 -6.29
C GLY A 126 -20.69 -29.51 -7.23
N ARG A 127 -21.55 -29.00 -8.11
CA ARG A 127 -22.26 -29.78 -9.14
C ARG A 127 -21.53 -29.85 -10.49
N LYS A 128 -20.40 -29.17 -10.63
CA LYS A 128 -19.50 -29.26 -11.78
C LYS A 128 -18.28 -30.08 -11.42
#